data_AF-A0A842SE75-F1
#
_entry.id   AF-A0A842SE75-F1
#
_cell.length_a   1.000
_cell.length_b   1.000
_cell.length_c   1.000
_cell.angle_alpha   90.00
_cell.angle_beta   90.00
_cell.angle_gamma   90.00
#
_symmetry.space_group_name_H-M   'P 1'
#
loop_
_entity.id
_entity.type
_entity.pdbx_description
1 polymer ?
#
loop_
_entity_poly.entity_id
_entity_poly.type
_entity_poly.pdbx_seq_one_letter_code
_entity_poly.pdbx_strand_id
1 'polypeptide(L)'
;MSHFALNIEIVITVLIIISIVSLIARKFNLPSTLVLILTGLFLSFFDMDLGIHLTPELLLTLFLPALLFEGAMNIDFSEFRRNLKSISVFSIIGVLTSVFSAGFLVHYILKIPWQISFLLATMIVPTDPIAVLNIFKKLGVSKKLTTIIEGESLFNDGTSLVLFKLFLAGVVTGSFSIKSSLVGFARLFFGGIALGFLLGYLLSKILKRVDDSMIQLSLTTVLAYSSFLIAEKLGLSGVVCSVTSGLVIGNYATRFISPSSKISIASFWEFIGSILNSIVFLLIGIEISIDNLITHINPIVLAFVSIIAARAVSIYVLSFLINKIDDSKLITGIDEFIPLKWQHVIIWGGLHGGLSMVLALSLEQSIPNRDLLLSSVFGVVFISLVLQGTTMAKLLNFLNLSKTKTDPEIEYEKATADLIRTNASEDELEELWKKKLISKKIYKKFKSRIKRLKKKSEKNFDRIYDKFPELEKTQKKEVEKSLLISQKSSLIDAHKSGIISEKTKNRIVTEIDRKIVELR
;
A
#
# COMPACT_ATOMS: atom_id res chain seq x y z
N MET A 1 -36.18 19.76 -9.95
CA MET A 1 -35.79 18.40 -9.54
C MET A 1 -35.38 18.45 -8.08
N SER A 2 -35.76 17.49 -7.24
CA SER A 2 -35.38 17.51 -5.82
C SER A 2 -33.85 17.49 -5.68
N HIS A 3 -33.29 18.13 -4.65
CA HIS A 3 -31.84 18.09 -4.36
C HIS A 3 -31.29 16.65 -4.36
N PHE A 4 -32.12 15.67 -4.02
CA PHE A 4 -31.79 14.25 -4.08
C PHE A 4 -31.60 13.71 -5.50
N ALA A 5 -32.44 14.09 -6.47
CA ALA A 5 -32.31 13.66 -7.86
C ALA A 5 -31.05 14.25 -8.52
N LEU A 6 -30.74 15.51 -8.23
CA LEU A 6 -29.52 16.19 -8.70
C LEU A 6 -28.27 15.44 -8.23
N ASN A 7 -28.25 15.00 -6.97
CA ASN A 7 -27.11 14.26 -6.40
C ASN A 7 -26.91 12.89 -7.05
N ILE A 8 -27.97 12.22 -7.52
CA ILE A 8 -27.85 10.91 -8.20
C ILE A 8 -27.30 11.07 -9.62
N GLU A 9 -27.80 12.06 -10.38
CA GLU A 9 -27.33 12.34 -11.73
C GLU A 9 -25.84 12.66 -11.77
N ILE A 10 -25.39 13.44 -10.78
CA ILE A 10 -23.99 13.79 -10.58
C ILE A 10 -23.14 12.53 -10.33
N VAL A 11 -23.55 11.66 -9.39
CA VAL A 11 -22.80 10.41 -9.09
C VAL A 11 -22.73 9.51 -10.32
N ILE A 12 -23.83 9.36 -11.06
CA ILE A 12 -23.87 8.58 -12.30
C ILE A 12 -22.91 9.18 -13.34
N THR A 13 -22.93 10.49 -13.52
CA THR A 13 -22.05 11.20 -14.46
C THR A 13 -20.58 10.96 -14.14
N VAL A 14 -20.19 11.10 -12.87
CA VAL A 14 -18.83 10.80 -12.41
C VAL A 14 -18.44 9.34 -12.69
N LEU A 15 -19.32 8.39 -12.40
CA LEU A 15 -19.05 6.97 -12.66
C LEU A 15 -18.93 6.65 -14.16
N ILE A 16 -19.72 7.31 -15.01
CA ILE A 16 -19.62 7.20 -16.47
C ILE A 16 -18.26 7.73 -16.95
N ILE A 17 -17.87 8.93 -16.50
CA ILE A 17 -16.57 9.54 -16.83
C ILE A 17 -15.43 8.59 -16.42
N ILE A 18 -15.44 8.11 -15.17
CA ILE A 18 -14.43 7.18 -14.67
C ILE A 18 -14.36 5.91 -15.52
N SER A 19 -15.50 5.35 -15.89
CA SER A 19 -15.57 4.13 -16.70
C SER A 19 -14.99 4.35 -18.10
N ILE A 20 -15.38 5.44 -18.78
CA ILE A 20 -14.88 5.79 -20.11
C ILE A 20 -13.37 6.05 -20.06
N VAL A 21 -12.92 6.87 -19.12
CA VAL A 21 -11.50 7.21 -18.95
C VAL A 21 -10.67 5.96 -18.65
N SER A 22 -11.17 5.06 -17.80
CA SER A 22 -10.48 3.81 -17.48
C SER A 22 -10.34 2.88 -18.70
N LEU A 23 -11.36 2.84 -19.57
CA LEU A 23 -11.30 2.09 -20.84
C LEU A 23 -10.26 2.70 -21.80
N ILE A 24 -10.22 4.03 -21.90
CA ILE A 24 -9.24 4.75 -22.73
C ILE A 24 -7.83 4.52 -22.19
N ALA A 25 -7.61 4.69 -20.89
CA ALA A 25 -6.31 4.48 -20.25
C ALA A 25 -5.80 3.05 -20.50
N ARG A 26 -6.68 2.05 -20.39
CA ARG A 26 -6.35 0.66 -20.69
C ARG A 26 -5.97 0.45 -22.16
N LYS A 27 -6.67 1.08 -23.09
CA LYS A 27 -6.37 1.01 -24.53
C LYS A 27 -4.97 1.56 -24.86
N PHE A 28 -4.55 2.62 -24.18
CA PHE A 28 -3.24 3.27 -24.39
C PHE A 28 -2.14 2.80 -23.42
N ASN A 29 -2.40 1.79 -22.59
CA ASN A 29 -1.47 1.30 -21.55
C ASN A 29 -0.98 2.37 -20.55
N LEU A 30 -1.76 3.43 -20.34
CA LEU A 30 -1.45 4.51 -19.40
C LEU A 30 -1.98 4.18 -17.99
N PRO A 31 -1.37 4.71 -16.91
CA PRO A 31 -1.96 4.68 -15.58
C PRO A 31 -3.31 5.42 -15.56
N SER A 32 -4.38 4.76 -15.12
CA SER A 32 -5.73 5.35 -15.10
C SER A 32 -5.80 6.61 -14.24
N THR A 33 -5.11 6.61 -13.10
CA THR A 33 -5.03 7.76 -12.17
C THR A 33 -4.50 9.01 -12.87
N LEU A 34 -3.47 8.87 -13.70
CA LEU A 34 -2.92 9.98 -14.50
C LEU A 34 -3.94 10.52 -15.50
N VAL A 35 -4.62 9.64 -16.23
CA VAL A 35 -5.62 10.05 -17.24
C VAL A 35 -6.83 10.71 -16.57
N LEU A 36 -7.23 10.26 -15.38
CA LEU A 36 -8.31 10.85 -14.60
C LEU A 36 -7.99 12.27 -14.13
N ILE A 37 -6.78 12.52 -13.63
CA ILE A 37 -6.34 13.87 -13.25
C ILE A 37 -6.34 14.79 -14.46
N LEU A 38 -5.77 14.35 -15.59
CA LEU A 38 -5.76 15.14 -16.83
C LEU A 38 -7.18 15.40 -17.35
N THR A 39 -8.10 14.45 -17.16
CA THR A 39 -9.52 14.64 -17.49
C THR A 39 -10.15 15.68 -16.58
N GLY A 40 -9.90 15.63 -15.26
CA GLY A 40 -10.38 16.64 -14.32
C GLY A 40 -9.85 18.03 -14.65
N LEU A 41 -8.56 18.14 -14.98
CA LEU A 41 -7.93 19.40 -15.39
C LEU A 41 -8.56 19.94 -16.68
N PHE A 42 -8.85 19.05 -17.64
CA PHE A 42 -9.55 19.41 -18.86
C PHE A 42 -10.96 19.93 -18.55
N LEU A 43 -11.72 19.28 -17.67
CA LEU A 43 -13.04 19.75 -17.26
C LEU A 43 -12.98 21.12 -16.59
N SER A 44 -12.01 21.32 -15.69
CA SER A 44 -11.75 22.60 -15.02
C SER A 44 -11.45 23.72 -16.01
N PHE A 45 -10.62 23.46 -17.04
CA PHE A 45 -10.27 24.44 -18.07
C PHE A 45 -11.46 24.94 -18.90
N PHE A 46 -12.50 24.12 -19.05
CA PHE A 46 -13.72 24.48 -19.78
C PHE A 46 -14.85 24.95 -18.85
N ASP A 47 -14.54 25.24 -17.58
CA ASP A 47 -15.53 25.62 -16.55
C ASP A 47 -16.71 24.61 -16.46
N MET A 48 -16.44 23.33 -16.74
CA MET A 48 -17.44 22.27 -16.65
C MET A 48 -17.56 21.80 -15.20
N ASP A 49 -18.45 22.43 -14.46
CA ASP A 49 -18.75 22.05 -13.08
C ASP A 49 -19.58 20.75 -13.02
N LEU A 50 -19.05 19.74 -12.32
CA LEU A 50 -19.75 18.48 -12.06
C LEU A 50 -20.70 18.59 -10.86
N GLY A 51 -20.73 19.71 -10.15
CA GLY A 51 -21.52 19.91 -8.93
C GLY A 51 -21.01 19.12 -7.72
N ILE A 52 -19.82 18.53 -7.81
CA ILE A 52 -19.09 17.94 -6.69
C ILE A 52 -17.80 18.73 -6.50
N HIS A 53 -17.69 19.34 -5.32
CA HIS A 53 -16.45 19.92 -4.86
C HIS A 53 -15.77 19.02 -3.85
N LEU A 54 -14.44 19.06 -3.87
CA LEU A 54 -13.63 18.30 -2.93
C LEU A 54 -13.70 18.99 -1.57
N THR A 55 -14.48 18.47 -0.61
CA THR A 55 -14.49 19.01 0.75
C THR A 55 -13.61 18.18 1.70
N PRO A 56 -12.96 18.83 2.69
CA PRO A 56 -12.23 18.13 3.75
C PRO A 56 -13.06 17.06 4.44
N GLU A 57 -14.33 17.37 4.75
CA GLU A 57 -15.23 16.45 5.44
C GLU A 57 -15.49 15.20 4.60
N LEU A 58 -15.77 15.37 3.31
CA LEU A 58 -16.04 14.26 2.41
C LEU A 58 -14.81 13.36 2.29
N LEU A 59 -13.61 13.94 2.11
CA LEU A 59 -12.39 13.15 2.02
C LEU A 59 -12.03 12.44 3.32
N LEU A 60 -12.05 13.14 4.46
CA LEU A 60 -11.67 12.55 5.76
C LEU A 60 -12.66 11.49 6.24
N THR A 61 -13.96 11.65 5.96
CA THR A 61 -14.99 10.76 6.52
C THR A 61 -15.47 9.68 5.56
N LEU A 62 -15.50 9.94 4.24
CA LEU A 62 -15.98 8.99 3.23
C LEU A 62 -14.83 8.27 2.53
N PHE A 63 -13.88 9.01 1.95
CA PHE A 63 -12.87 8.41 1.09
C PHE A 63 -11.72 7.77 1.88
N LEU A 64 -11.10 8.54 2.77
CA LEU A 64 -9.87 8.15 3.44
C LEU A 64 -10.00 6.86 4.27
N PRO A 65 -11.07 6.65 5.08
CA PRO A 65 -11.19 5.42 5.87
C PRO A 65 -11.25 4.17 4.99
N ALA A 66 -11.98 4.24 3.87
CA ALA A 66 -12.13 3.13 2.95
C ALA A 66 -10.84 2.84 2.16
N LEU A 67 -10.15 3.88 1.68
CA LEU A 67 -8.89 3.74 0.95
C LEU A 67 -7.77 3.16 1.83
N LEU A 68 -7.63 3.67 3.05
CA LEU A 68 -6.64 3.18 4.00
C LEU A 68 -6.94 1.74 4.44
N PHE A 69 -8.21 1.43 4.67
CA PHE A 69 -8.62 0.09 5.07
C PHE A 69 -8.37 -0.92 3.96
N GLU A 70 -8.70 -0.58 2.71
CA GLU A 70 -8.46 -1.40 1.52
C GLU A 70 -6.96 -1.68 1.33
N GLY A 71 -6.12 -0.64 1.31
CA GLY A 71 -4.68 -0.80 1.15
C GLY A 71 -4.07 -1.62 2.29
N ALA A 72 -4.50 -1.39 3.53
CA ALA A 72 -4.02 -2.15 4.69
C ALA A 72 -4.46 -3.62 4.68
N MET A 73 -5.66 -3.92 4.19
CA MET A 73 -6.18 -5.28 4.13
C MET A 73 -5.41 -6.16 3.12
N ASN A 74 -4.86 -5.56 2.07
CA ASN A 74 -4.14 -6.27 1.00
C ASN A 74 -2.66 -6.53 1.30
N ILE A 75 -2.10 -5.96 2.37
CA ILE A 75 -0.72 -6.24 2.79
C ILE A 75 -0.58 -7.70 3.27
N ASP A 76 0.39 -8.42 2.72
CA ASP A 76 0.87 -9.69 3.28
C ASP A 76 1.63 -9.44 4.60
N PHE A 77 0.99 -9.76 5.73
CA PHE A 77 1.59 -9.52 7.05
C PHE A 77 2.85 -10.34 7.31
N SER A 78 3.04 -11.49 6.66
CA SER A 78 4.26 -12.28 6.82
C SER A 78 5.46 -11.53 6.25
N GLU A 79 5.30 -10.94 5.06
CA GLU A 79 6.34 -10.12 4.43
C GLU A 79 6.48 -8.76 5.14
N PHE A 80 5.37 -8.14 5.55
CA PHE A 80 5.38 -6.90 6.33
C PHE A 80 6.15 -7.04 7.63
N ARG A 81 5.89 -8.10 8.41
CA ARG A 81 6.61 -8.44 9.65
C ARG A 81 8.11 -8.58 9.43
N ARG A 82 8.54 -9.15 8.29
CA ARG A 82 9.96 -9.35 7.95
C ARG A 82 10.68 -8.04 7.64
N ASN A 83 9.94 -6.98 7.35
CA ASN A 83 10.45 -5.66 6.97
C ASN A 83 9.95 -4.57 7.93
N LEU A 84 9.45 -4.96 9.12
CA LEU A 84 8.76 -4.05 10.03
C LEU A 84 9.67 -2.92 10.50
N LYS A 85 10.97 -3.20 10.69
CA LYS A 85 11.93 -2.18 11.15
C LYS A 85 12.10 -1.12 10.06
N SER A 86 12.35 -1.50 8.82
CA SER A 86 12.50 -0.58 7.69
C SER A 86 11.23 0.22 7.45
N ILE A 87 10.07 -0.44 7.45
CA ILE A 87 8.77 0.22 7.28
C ILE A 87 8.52 1.23 8.40
N SER A 88 8.74 0.85 9.66
CA SER A 88 8.52 1.74 10.81
C SER A 88 9.50 2.92 10.82
N VAL A 89 10.76 2.69 10.45
CA VAL A 89 11.78 3.74 10.37
C VAL A 89 11.41 4.72 9.27
N PHE A 90 11.04 4.29 8.07
CA PHE A 90 10.67 5.20 6.99
C PHE A 90 9.35 5.94 7.25
N SER A 91 8.31 5.24 7.71
CA SER A 91 6.99 5.83 7.93
C SER A 91 6.88 6.75 9.14
N ILE A 92 7.77 6.65 10.12
CA ILE A 92 7.78 7.51 11.32
C ILE A 92 8.97 8.46 11.29
N ILE A 93 10.19 7.92 11.38
CA ILE A 93 11.40 8.74 11.44
C ILE A 93 11.63 9.41 10.09
N GLY A 94 11.43 8.69 8.99
CA GLY A 94 11.61 9.20 7.64
C GLY A 94 10.66 10.34 7.30
N VAL A 95 9.42 10.30 7.78
CA VAL A 95 8.44 11.38 7.64
C VAL A 95 8.84 12.57 8.49
N LEU A 96 9.19 12.36 9.76
CA LEU A 96 9.67 13.44 10.64
C LEU A 96 10.86 14.18 10.02
N THR A 97 11.90 13.45 9.62
CA THR A 97 13.10 14.03 9.01
C THR A 97 12.77 14.71 7.67
N SER A 98 11.86 14.16 6.87
CA SER A 98 11.41 14.77 5.62
C SER A 98 10.65 16.07 5.88
N VAL A 99 9.75 16.12 6.86
CA VAL A 99 9.00 17.34 7.24
C VAL A 99 9.95 18.41 7.73
N PHE A 100 10.88 18.08 8.62
CA PHE A 100 11.85 19.07 9.12
C PHE A 100 12.79 19.56 8.03
N SER A 101 13.31 18.65 7.19
CA SER A 101 14.23 19.01 6.10
C SER A 101 13.52 19.83 5.01
N ALA A 102 12.32 19.41 4.59
CA ALA A 102 11.53 20.14 3.60
C ALA A 102 11.08 21.49 4.15
N GLY A 103 10.58 21.55 5.39
CA GLY A 103 10.17 22.82 6.01
C GLY A 103 11.32 23.80 6.17
N PHE A 104 12.53 23.31 6.47
CA PHE A 104 13.75 24.13 6.47
C PHE A 104 14.07 24.65 5.06
N LEU A 105 14.17 23.77 4.07
CA LEU A 105 14.48 24.16 2.68
C LEU A 105 13.47 25.17 2.14
N VAL A 106 12.18 24.90 2.33
CA VAL A 106 11.07 25.76 1.90
C VAL A 106 11.14 27.13 2.60
N HIS A 107 11.46 27.18 3.90
CA HIS A 107 11.61 28.45 4.62
C HIS A 107 12.68 29.35 3.96
N TYR A 108 13.87 28.79 3.72
CA TYR A 108 14.98 29.56 3.15
C TYR A 108 14.72 29.96 1.70
N ILE A 109 14.11 29.07 0.91
CA ILE A 109 13.92 29.26 -0.52
C ILE A 109 12.73 30.18 -0.80
N LEU A 110 11.58 29.97 -0.14
CA LEU A 110 10.36 30.74 -0.35
C LEU A 110 10.23 31.96 0.57
N LYS A 111 11.12 32.10 1.57
CA LYS A 111 11.15 33.21 2.54
C LYS A 111 9.83 33.38 3.30
N ILE A 112 9.13 32.29 3.57
CA ILE A 112 7.89 32.25 4.36
C ILE A 112 8.16 31.93 5.83
N PRO A 113 7.29 32.29 6.80
CA PRO A 113 7.52 31.99 8.21
C PRO A 113 7.72 30.49 8.48
N TRP A 114 8.55 30.16 9.47
CA TRP A 114 8.88 28.77 9.84
C TRP A 114 7.65 27.90 10.09
N GLN A 115 6.66 28.45 10.80
CA GLN A 115 5.43 27.73 11.13
C GLN A 115 4.65 27.34 9.85
N ILE A 116 4.62 28.24 8.87
CA ILE A 116 3.96 28.03 7.58
C ILE A 116 4.77 27.06 6.72
N SER A 117 6.10 27.12 6.74
CA SER A 117 6.94 26.20 5.96
C SER A 117 6.87 24.76 6.47
N PHE A 118 6.87 24.55 7.79
CA PHE A 118 6.67 23.22 8.36
C PHE A 118 5.24 22.73 8.15
N LEU A 119 4.24 23.61 8.24
CA LEU A 119 2.86 23.24 7.90
C LEU A 119 2.77 22.80 6.42
N LEU A 120 3.37 23.55 5.49
CA LEU A 120 3.45 23.15 4.08
C LEU A 120 4.10 21.77 3.93
N ALA A 121 5.23 21.56 4.60
CA ALA A 121 5.95 20.28 4.59
C ALA A 121 5.08 19.11 5.07
N THR A 122 4.25 19.27 6.11
CA THR A 122 3.34 18.20 6.56
C THR A 122 2.26 17.83 5.55
N MET A 123 1.90 18.73 4.63
CA MET A 123 0.90 18.47 3.59
C MET A 123 1.51 17.80 2.37
N ILE A 124 2.77 18.08 2.06
CA ILE A 124 3.47 17.61 0.85
C ILE A 124 4.43 16.44 1.10
N VAL A 125 4.71 16.04 2.34
CA VAL A 125 5.48 14.82 2.62
C VAL A 125 4.69 13.50 2.49
N PRO A 126 3.38 13.41 2.81
CA PRO A 126 2.64 12.15 2.65
C PRO A 126 2.59 11.71 1.18
N THR A 127 2.66 10.40 0.97
CA THR A 127 2.78 9.82 -0.37
C THR A 127 1.86 8.63 -0.61
N ASP A 128 1.35 8.55 -1.83
CA ASP A 128 0.42 7.54 -2.31
C ASP A 128 1.15 6.49 -3.16
N PRO A 129 1.12 5.21 -2.76
CA PRO A 129 1.86 4.17 -3.44
C PRO A 129 1.09 3.62 -4.65
N ILE A 130 -0.22 3.89 -4.81
CA ILE A 130 -1.12 3.15 -5.71
C ILE A 130 -0.63 3.17 -7.16
N ALA A 131 -0.28 4.35 -7.67
CA ALA A 131 0.20 4.48 -9.04
C ALA A 131 1.56 3.76 -9.25
N VAL A 132 2.45 3.80 -8.26
CA VAL A 132 3.73 3.06 -8.30
C VAL A 132 3.52 1.55 -8.20
N LEU A 133 2.66 1.09 -7.28
CA LEU A 133 2.37 -0.33 -7.06
C LEU A 133 1.74 -0.99 -8.29
N ASN A 134 0.90 -0.27 -9.02
CA ASN A 134 0.36 -0.71 -10.30
C ASN A 134 1.48 -0.92 -11.35
N ILE A 135 2.47 -0.04 -11.39
CA ILE A 135 3.64 -0.19 -12.26
C ILE A 135 4.51 -1.37 -11.80
N PHE A 136 4.70 -1.53 -10.50
CA PHE A 136 5.47 -2.64 -9.92
C PHE A 136 4.88 -3.99 -10.25
N LYS A 137 3.54 -4.12 -10.14
CA LYS A 137 2.80 -5.33 -10.49
C LYS A 137 2.98 -5.68 -11.97
N LYS A 138 2.97 -4.68 -12.86
CA LYS A 138 3.20 -4.86 -14.30
C LYS A 138 4.64 -5.25 -14.63
N LEU A 139 5.63 -4.64 -13.96
CA LEU A 139 7.06 -4.86 -14.21
C LEU A 139 7.69 -5.96 -13.35
N GLY A 140 6.92 -6.65 -12.53
CA GLY A 140 7.38 -7.79 -11.72
C GLY A 140 8.42 -7.43 -10.64
N VAL A 141 8.32 -6.24 -10.05
CA VAL A 141 9.24 -5.78 -9.00
C VAL A 141 9.18 -6.72 -7.78
N SER A 142 10.30 -6.87 -7.06
CA SER A 142 10.40 -7.79 -5.92
C SER A 142 9.36 -7.52 -4.83
N LYS A 143 8.75 -8.59 -4.30
CA LYS A 143 7.75 -8.51 -3.20
C LYS A 143 8.24 -7.66 -2.02
N LYS A 144 9.50 -7.83 -1.58
CA LYS A 144 10.08 -7.06 -0.48
C LYS A 144 9.99 -5.54 -0.72
N LEU A 145 10.44 -5.05 -1.88
CA LEU A 145 10.38 -3.62 -2.23
C LEU A 145 8.93 -3.12 -2.33
N THR A 146 8.04 -3.92 -2.92
CA THR A 146 6.60 -3.61 -2.99
C THR A 146 6.01 -3.43 -1.58
N THR A 147 6.25 -4.37 -0.67
CA THR A 147 5.77 -4.32 0.72
C THR A 147 6.39 -3.17 1.52
N ILE A 148 7.66 -2.83 1.28
CA ILE A 148 8.29 -1.67 1.92
C ILE A 148 7.61 -0.37 1.51
N ILE A 149 7.35 -0.16 0.21
CA ILE A 149 6.70 1.07 -0.28
C ILE A 149 5.23 1.13 0.16
N GLU A 150 4.49 0.03 0.02
CA GLU A 150 3.09 -0.05 0.44
C GLU A 150 2.94 0.22 1.94
N GLY A 151 3.78 -0.42 2.76
CA GLY A 151 3.81 -0.21 4.21
C GLY A 151 4.27 1.20 4.61
N GLU A 152 5.28 1.75 3.94
CA GLU A 152 5.76 3.12 4.21
C GLU A 152 4.65 4.13 3.99
N SER A 153 4.02 4.11 2.81
CA SER A 153 2.95 5.06 2.47
C SER A 153 1.74 4.98 3.40
N LEU A 154 1.26 3.77 3.73
CA LEU A 154 0.08 3.61 4.58
C LEU A 154 0.25 4.20 5.98
N PHE A 155 1.43 4.00 6.59
CA PHE A 155 1.72 4.59 7.90
C PHE A 155 2.18 6.04 7.81
N ASN A 156 2.83 6.44 6.72
CA ASN A 156 3.24 7.82 6.46
C ASN A 156 2.02 8.76 6.43
N ASP A 157 0.91 8.37 5.79
CA ASP A 157 -0.33 9.14 5.83
C ASP A 157 -0.80 9.42 7.27
N GLY A 158 -0.69 8.40 8.14
CA GLY A 158 -1.03 8.52 9.56
C GLY A 158 -0.09 9.43 10.33
N THR A 159 1.22 9.29 10.10
CA THR A 159 2.24 10.16 10.70
C THR A 159 2.07 11.60 10.25
N SER A 160 1.86 11.82 8.96
CA SER A 160 1.72 13.14 8.34
C SER A 160 0.46 13.86 8.83
N LEU A 161 -0.69 13.19 8.91
CA LEU A 161 -1.91 13.79 9.47
C LEU A 161 -1.71 14.18 10.95
N VAL A 162 -1.04 13.34 11.75
CA VAL A 162 -0.76 13.68 13.16
C VAL A 162 0.16 14.90 13.25
N LEU A 163 1.21 14.96 12.44
CA LEU A 163 2.10 16.12 12.39
C LEU A 163 1.38 17.37 11.93
N PHE A 164 0.56 17.28 10.89
CA PHE A 164 -0.28 18.38 10.41
C PHE A 164 -1.15 18.95 11.53
N LYS A 165 -1.88 18.11 12.28
CA LYS A 165 -2.71 18.57 13.41
C LYS A 165 -1.88 19.30 14.47
N LEU A 166 -0.67 18.82 14.77
CA LEU A 166 0.23 19.45 15.75
C LEU A 166 0.78 20.80 15.26
N PHE A 167 1.21 20.89 14.00
CA PHE A 167 1.72 22.14 13.42
C PHE A 167 0.60 23.17 13.22
N LEU A 168 -0.58 22.74 12.74
CA LEU A 168 -1.75 23.60 12.60
C LEU A 168 -2.18 24.18 13.96
N ALA A 169 -2.25 23.35 15.00
CA ALA A 169 -2.53 23.83 16.36
C ALA A 169 -1.48 24.84 16.85
N GLY A 170 -0.20 24.63 16.53
CA GLY A 170 0.87 25.58 16.85
C GLY A 170 0.74 26.92 16.12
N VAL A 171 0.32 26.89 14.84
CA VAL A 171 0.04 28.10 14.04
C VAL A 171 -1.13 28.88 14.65
N VAL A 172 -2.22 28.19 14.98
CA VAL A 172 -3.45 28.82 15.51
C VAL A 172 -3.24 29.37 16.94
N THR A 173 -2.55 28.63 17.81
CA THR A 173 -2.32 29.05 19.20
C THR A 173 -1.13 29.99 19.37
N GLY A 174 -0.30 30.16 18.34
CA GLY A 174 0.93 30.96 18.40
C GLY A 174 2.03 30.39 19.31
N SER A 175 1.84 29.20 19.88
CA SER A 175 2.79 28.57 20.80
C SER A 175 3.16 27.17 20.34
N PHE A 176 4.46 26.87 20.28
CA PHE A 176 4.94 25.54 19.92
C PHE A 176 5.85 25.00 21.03
N SER A 177 5.41 23.96 21.71
CA SER A 177 6.21 23.26 22.72
C SER A 177 6.57 21.86 22.22
N ILE A 178 7.88 21.62 22.05
CA ILE A 178 8.41 20.34 21.53
C ILE A 178 7.98 19.17 22.42
N LYS A 179 8.03 19.35 23.75
CA LYS A 179 7.66 18.30 24.70
C LYS A 179 6.19 17.91 24.58
N SER A 180 5.29 18.88 24.51
CA SER A 180 3.84 18.62 24.35
C SER A 180 3.54 18.02 22.98
N SER A 181 4.24 18.45 21.93
CA SER A 181 4.09 17.87 20.59
C SER A 181 4.56 16.42 20.51
N LEU A 182 5.67 16.06 21.16
CA LEU A 182 6.15 14.67 21.22
C LEU A 182 5.19 13.76 22.00
N VAL A 183 4.68 14.22 23.15
CA VAL A 183 3.69 13.47 23.93
C VAL A 183 2.37 13.35 23.16
N GLY A 184 1.93 14.43 22.52
CA GLY A 184 0.75 14.45 21.66
C GLY A 184 0.87 13.47 20.51
N PHE A 185 2.01 13.50 19.80
CA PHE A 185 2.32 12.57 18.72
C PHE A 185 2.24 11.11 19.20
N ALA A 186 2.95 10.77 20.28
CA ALA A 186 2.96 9.41 20.82
C ALA A 186 1.54 8.95 21.20
N ARG A 187 0.75 9.80 21.86
CA ARG A 187 -0.64 9.51 22.22
C ARG A 187 -1.51 9.26 20.99
N LEU A 188 -1.48 10.18 20.02
CA LEU A 188 -2.30 10.11 18.80
C LEU A 188 -1.96 8.86 17.97
N PHE A 189 -0.67 8.59 17.76
CA PHE A 189 -0.17 7.51 16.92
C PHE A 189 -0.34 6.14 17.59
N PHE A 190 0.26 5.92 18.76
CA PHE A 190 0.18 4.61 19.43
C PHE A 190 -1.22 4.31 19.97
N GLY A 191 -1.99 5.33 20.37
CA GLY A 191 -3.39 5.15 20.71
C GLY A 191 -4.22 4.68 19.51
N GLY A 192 -3.96 5.22 18.32
CA GLY A 192 -4.56 4.74 17.07
C GLY A 192 -4.23 3.27 16.78
N ILE A 193 -2.97 2.86 16.95
CA ILE A 193 -2.54 1.45 16.80
C ILE A 193 -3.29 0.56 17.79
N ALA A 194 -3.28 0.91 19.09
CA ALA A 194 -3.90 0.09 20.13
C ALA A 194 -5.41 -0.08 19.90
N LEU A 195 -6.11 1.01 19.57
CA LEU A 195 -7.54 0.98 19.29
C LEU A 195 -7.86 0.21 18.00
N GLY A 196 -7.12 0.45 16.92
CA GLY A 196 -7.35 -0.25 15.65
C GLY A 196 -7.10 -1.76 15.78
N PHE A 197 -6.06 -2.15 16.53
CA PHE A 197 -5.82 -3.56 16.85
C PHE A 197 -6.99 -4.16 17.65
N LEU A 198 -7.46 -3.46 18.68
CA LEU A 198 -8.59 -3.91 19.51
C LEU A 198 -9.86 -4.09 18.67
N LEU A 199 -10.26 -3.08 17.89
CA LEU A 199 -11.47 -3.11 17.06
C LEU A 199 -11.39 -4.20 15.98
N GLY A 200 -10.26 -4.28 15.25
CA GLY A 200 -10.03 -5.32 14.26
C GLY A 200 -10.03 -6.72 14.87
N TYR A 201 -9.44 -6.90 16.06
CA TYR A 201 -9.42 -8.18 16.76
C TYR A 201 -10.83 -8.60 17.21
N LEU A 202 -11.59 -7.68 17.80
CA LEU A 202 -12.97 -7.92 18.22
C LEU A 202 -13.85 -8.31 17.04
N LEU A 203 -13.77 -7.57 15.92
CA LEU A 203 -14.52 -7.93 14.72
C LEU A 203 -14.10 -9.30 14.17
N SER A 204 -12.80 -9.61 14.17
CA SER A 204 -12.32 -10.93 13.72
C SER A 204 -12.95 -12.08 14.52
N LYS A 205 -13.24 -11.90 15.81
CA LYS A 205 -13.95 -12.89 16.63
C LYS A 205 -15.43 -13.02 16.25
N ILE A 206 -16.06 -11.90 15.86
CA ILE A 206 -17.44 -11.89 15.38
C ILE A 206 -17.51 -12.59 14.02
N LEU A 207 -16.63 -12.26 13.08
CA LEU A 207 -16.56 -12.86 11.74
C LEU A 207 -16.34 -14.37 11.80
N LYS A 208 -15.59 -14.88 12.78
CA LYS A 208 -15.43 -16.32 13.01
C LYS A 208 -16.76 -17.06 13.25
N ARG A 209 -17.80 -16.36 13.74
CA ARG A 209 -19.12 -16.95 14.06
C ARG A 209 -20.16 -16.72 12.96
N VAL A 210 -19.84 -15.94 11.94
CA VAL A 210 -20.75 -15.57 10.86
C VAL A 210 -20.36 -16.35 9.62
N ASP A 211 -21.24 -17.22 9.10
CA ASP A 211 -21.00 -18.00 7.88
C ASP A 211 -21.84 -17.46 6.70
N ASP A 212 -21.87 -16.13 6.57
CA ASP A 212 -22.54 -15.42 5.48
C ASP A 212 -21.64 -14.30 4.96
N SER A 213 -21.26 -14.38 3.69
CA SER A 213 -20.33 -13.43 3.07
C SER A 213 -20.88 -11.99 3.00
N MET A 214 -22.20 -11.79 2.85
CA MET A 214 -22.81 -10.45 2.77
C MET A 214 -22.81 -9.77 4.14
N ILE A 215 -23.08 -10.53 5.21
CA ILE A 215 -22.97 -10.03 6.58
C ILE A 215 -21.51 -9.68 6.91
N GLN A 216 -20.56 -10.55 6.53
CA GLN A 216 -19.14 -10.27 6.73
C GLN A 216 -18.68 -9.00 6.00
N LEU A 217 -19.10 -8.82 4.74
CA LEU A 217 -18.85 -7.59 3.98
C LEU A 217 -19.38 -6.36 4.73
N SER A 218 -20.64 -6.40 5.14
CA SER A 218 -21.29 -5.32 5.89
C SER A 218 -20.51 -4.98 7.18
N LEU A 219 -20.08 -6.00 7.92
CA LEU A 219 -19.30 -5.82 9.15
C LEU A 219 -17.92 -5.21 8.89
N THR A 220 -17.22 -5.62 7.82
CA THR A 220 -15.93 -5.01 7.46
C THR A 220 -16.09 -3.55 7.04
N THR A 221 -17.16 -3.22 6.29
CA THR A 221 -17.50 -1.83 5.94
C THR A 221 -17.76 -1.00 7.19
N VAL A 222 -18.57 -1.51 8.12
CA VAL A 222 -18.83 -0.85 9.41
C VAL A 222 -17.52 -0.59 10.15
N LEU A 223 -16.60 -1.56 10.21
CA LEU A 223 -15.32 -1.38 10.89
C LEU A 223 -14.43 -0.34 10.21
N ALA A 224 -14.35 -0.32 8.88
CA ALA A 224 -13.54 0.64 8.15
C ALA A 224 -13.90 2.10 8.52
N TYR A 225 -15.19 2.43 8.53
CA TYR A 225 -15.67 3.76 8.89
C TYR A 225 -15.69 4.01 10.41
N SER A 226 -16.16 3.04 11.20
CA SER A 226 -16.27 3.23 12.66
C SER A 226 -14.91 3.31 13.35
N SER A 227 -13.90 2.57 12.88
CA SER A 227 -12.53 2.65 13.43
C SER A 227 -11.96 4.07 13.33
N PHE A 228 -12.15 4.73 12.17
CA PHE A 228 -11.74 6.11 11.95
C PHE A 228 -12.51 7.06 12.88
N LEU A 229 -13.85 7.00 12.85
CA LEU A 229 -14.71 7.94 13.58
C LEU A 229 -14.57 7.81 15.11
N ILE A 230 -14.44 6.59 15.63
CA ILE A 230 -14.23 6.35 17.06
C ILE A 230 -12.88 6.91 17.49
N ALA A 231 -11.81 6.66 16.72
CA ALA A 231 -10.48 7.18 17.03
C ALA A 231 -10.46 8.71 17.05
N GLU A 232 -11.03 9.38 16.03
CA GLU A 232 -11.11 10.84 15.98
C GLU A 232 -11.91 11.41 17.18
N LYS A 233 -13.04 10.78 17.55
CA LYS A 233 -13.82 11.18 18.74
C LYS A 233 -13.05 11.03 20.06
N LEU A 234 -12.13 10.07 20.14
CA LEU A 234 -11.28 9.85 21.31
C LEU A 234 -10.00 10.70 21.30
N GLY A 235 -9.82 11.56 20.28
CA GLY A 235 -8.61 12.35 20.10
C GLY A 235 -7.38 11.51 19.76
N LEU A 236 -7.58 10.40 19.05
CA LEU A 236 -6.55 9.50 18.52
C LEU A 236 -6.48 9.63 16.99
N SER A 237 -5.45 9.08 16.36
CA SER A 237 -5.34 9.13 14.89
C SER A 237 -6.32 8.16 14.22
N GLY A 238 -7.34 8.70 13.54
CA GLY A 238 -8.29 7.92 12.74
C GLY A 238 -7.61 7.11 11.64
N VAL A 239 -6.66 7.72 10.93
CA VAL A 239 -5.88 7.09 9.86
C VAL A 239 -5.12 5.86 10.36
N VAL A 240 -4.36 6.00 11.44
CA VAL A 240 -3.57 4.89 12.01
C VAL A 240 -4.49 3.79 12.55
N CYS A 241 -5.64 4.17 13.13
CA CYS A 241 -6.65 3.23 13.60
C CYS A 241 -7.26 2.39 12.45
N SER A 242 -7.62 3.03 11.33
CA SER A 242 -8.17 2.36 10.15
C SER A 242 -7.14 1.43 9.49
N VAL A 243 -5.90 1.89 9.31
CA VAL A 243 -4.80 1.07 8.78
C VAL A 243 -4.56 -0.15 9.66
N THR A 244 -4.47 0.03 10.98
CA THR A 244 -4.24 -1.09 11.91
C THR A 244 -5.42 -2.07 11.90
N SER A 245 -6.66 -1.57 11.85
CA SER A 245 -7.86 -2.40 11.75
C SER A 245 -7.88 -3.21 10.45
N GLY A 246 -7.56 -2.58 9.31
CA GLY A 246 -7.47 -3.22 8.00
C GLY A 246 -6.40 -4.32 7.96
N LEU A 247 -5.20 -4.05 8.49
CA LEU A 247 -4.13 -5.03 8.62
C LEU A 247 -4.58 -6.29 9.41
N VAL A 248 -5.29 -6.08 10.52
CA VAL A 248 -5.81 -7.18 11.34
C VAL A 248 -6.87 -7.98 10.58
N ILE A 249 -7.80 -7.33 9.89
CA ILE A 249 -8.82 -8.05 9.10
C ILE A 249 -8.19 -8.83 7.95
N GLY A 250 -7.29 -8.21 7.17
CA GLY A 250 -6.64 -8.84 6.01
C GLY A 250 -5.83 -10.09 6.36
N ASN A 251 -5.30 -10.18 7.59
CA ASN A 251 -4.33 -11.21 7.94
C ASN A 251 -4.74 -12.14 9.09
N TYR A 252 -5.54 -11.66 10.04
CA TYR A 252 -6.02 -12.45 11.18
C TYR A 252 -7.44 -12.99 10.92
N ALA A 253 -8.38 -12.15 10.47
CA ALA A 253 -9.75 -12.60 10.19
C ALA A 253 -9.80 -13.62 9.06
N THR A 254 -8.95 -13.45 8.04
CA THR A 254 -8.80 -14.38 6.91
C THR A 254 -8.40 -15.80 7.32
N ARG A 255 -7.99 -16.06 8.56
CA ARG A 255 -7.73 -17.43 9.05
C ARG A 255 -8.99 -18.19 9.46
N PHE A 256 -10.09 -17.47 9.72
CA PHE A 256 -11.31 -18.04 10.30
C PHE A 256 -12.50 -18.05 9.35
N ILE A 257 -12.45 -17.26 8.27
CA ILE A 257 -13.52 -17.18 7.27
C ILE A 257 -13.30 -18.16 6.11
N SER A 258 -14.39 -18.58 5.46
CA SER A 258 -14.37 -19.50 4.32
C SER A 258 -13.63 -18.91 3.11
N PRO A 259 -13.00 -19.74 2.24
CA PRO A 259 -12.26 -19.26 1.08
C PRO A 259 -13.11 -18.40 0.13
N SER A 260 -14.38 -18.75 -0.07
CA SER A 260 -15.33 -17.96 -0.86
C SER A 260 -15.52 -16.55 -0.27
N SER A 261 -15.70 -16.45 1.04
CA SER A 261 -15.86 -15.15 1.71
C SER A 261 -14.60 -14.30 1.64
N LYS A 262 -13.40 -14.91 1.70
CA LYS A 262 -12.13 -14.17 1.49
C LYS A 262 -12.09 -13.52 0.11
N ILE A 263 -12.46 -14.26 -0.93
CA ILE A 263 -12.51 -13.74 -2.30
C ILE A 263 -13.55 -12.63 -2.39
N SER A 264 -14.75 -12.83 -1.84
CA SER A 264 -15.81 -11.81 -1.85
C SER A 264 -15.37 -10.51 -1.16
N ILE A 265 -14.77 -10.59 0.02
CA ILE A 265 -14.26 -9.44 0.76
C ILE A 265 -13.14 -8.74 -0.01
N ALA A 266 -12.17 -9.49 -0.51
CA ALA A 266 -11.07 -8.93 -1.30
C ALA A 266 -11.59 -8.22 -2.57
N SER A 267 -12.46 -8.87 -3.35
CA SER A 267 -13.03 -8.29 -4.57
C SER A 267 -13.91 -7.07 -4.30
N PHE A 268 -14.70 -7.08 -3.22
CA PHE A 268 -15.50 -5.93 -2.83
C PHE A 268 -14.62 -4.72 -2.49
N TRP A 269 -13.60 -4.92 -1.65
CA TRP A 269 -12.71 -3.83 -1.26
C TRP A 269 -11.85 -3.35 -2.43
N GLU A 270 -11.32 -4.23 -3.28
CA GLU A 270 -10.61 -3.85 -4.51
C GLU A 270 -11.50 -2.99 -5.43
N PHE A 271 -12.78 -3.35 -5.57
CA PHE A 271 -13.77 -2.58 -6.33
C PHE A 271 -14.03 -1.20 -5.71
N ILE A 272 -14.33 -1.15 -4.41
CA ILE A 272 -14.58 0.09 -3.68
C ILE A 272 -13.36 1.00 -3.71
N GLY A 273 -12.18 0.48 -3.39
CA GLY A 273 -10.92 1.22 -3.42
C GLY A 273 -10.62 1.78 -4.81
N SER A 274 -10.82 0.98 -5.86
CA SER A 274 -10.64 1.42 -7.25
C SER A 274 -11.57 2.58 -7.64
N ILE A 275 -12.86 2.50 -7.28
CA ILE A 275 -13.83 3.58 -7.55
C ILE A 275 -13.48 4.82 -6.75
N LEU A 276 -13.27 4.69 -5.44
CA LEU A 276 -12.99 5.83 -4.56
C LEU A 276 -11.71 6.53 -4.98
N ASN A 277 -10.64 5.79 -5.29
CA ASN A 277 -9.41 6.36 -5.83
C ASN A 277 -9.67 7.10 -7.14
N SER A 278 -10.44 6.51 -8.04
CA SER A 278 -10.73 7.13 -9.33
C SER A 278 -11.50 8.43 -9.19
N ILE A 279 -12.46 8.49 -8.25
CA ILE A 279 -13.18 9.72 -7.90
C ILE A 279 -12.20 10.75 -7.33
N VAL A 280 -11.37 10.37 -6.35
CA VAL A 280 -10.38 11.27 -5.75
C VAL A 280 -9.46 11.87 -6.82
N PHE A 281 -8.89 11.06 -7.71
CA PHE A 281 -7.99 11.57 -8.76
C PHE A 281 -8.70 12.47 -9.78
N LEU A 282 -9.94 12.17 -10.14
CA LEU A 282 -10.73 13.04 -11.02
C LEU A 282 -10.99 14.39 -10.36
N LEU A 283 -11.46 14.38 -9.10
CA LEU A 283 -11.77 15.61 -8.35
C LEU A 283 -10.50 16.44 -8.09
N ILE A 284 -9.37 15.81 -7.80
CA ILE A 284 -8.07 16.52 -7.71
C ILE A 284 -7.78 17.27 -9.00
N GLY A 285 -8.00 16.65 -10.17
CA GLY A 285 -7.83 17.32 -11.45
C GLY A 285 -8.73 18.54 -11.61
N ILE A 286 -9.98 18.46 -11.14
CA ILE A 286 -10.97 19.55 -11.23
C ILE A 286 -10.56 20.75 -10.35
N GLU A 287 -10.08 20.49 -9.14
CA GLU A 287 -9.67 21.53 -8.18
C GLU A 287 -8.36 22.25 -8.59
N ILE A 288 -7.59 21.70 -9.53
CA ILE A 288 -6.36 22.36 -10.03
C ILE A 288 -6.75 23.45 -11.04
N SER A 289 -6.55 24.70 -10.66
CA SER A 289 -6.64 25.85 -11.57
C SER A 289 -5.32 26.05 -12.33
N ILE A 290 -5.40 26.10 -13.66
CA ILE A 290 -4.24 26.33 -14.54
C ILE A 290 -3.65 27.73 -14.33
N ASP A 291 -4.48 28.75 -14.15
CA ASP A 291 -4.02 30.13 -13.94
C ASP A 291 -3.23 30.27 -12.64
N ASN A 292 -3.69 29.63 -11.57
CA ASN A 292 -2.97 29.57 -10.30
C ASN A 292 -1.65 28.80 -10.43
N LEU A 293 -1.64 27.71 -11.22
CA LEU A 293 -0.45 26.91 -11.48
C LEU A 293 0.65 27.72 -12.20
N ILE A 294 0.25 28.50 -13.21
CA ILE A 294 1.16 29.34 -13.99
C ILE A 294 1.68 30.50 -13.12
N THR A 295 0.79 31.14 -12.37
CA THR A 295 1.14 32.28 -11.52
C THR A 295 2.09 31.89 -10.39
N HIS A 296 1.90 30.70 -9.81
CA HIS A 296 2.70 30.18 -8.70
C HIS A 296 3.73 29.13 -9.14
N ILE A 297 4.13 29.09 -10.43
CA ILE A 297 5.02 28.03 -10.94
C ILE A 297 6.36 27.99 -10.20
N ASN A 298 6.94 29.15 -9.87
CA ASN A 298 8.21 29.23 -9.15
C ASN A 298 8.12 28.60 -7.74
N PRO A 299 7.21 29.03 -6.84
CA PRO A 299 7.11 28.40 -5.53
C PRO A 299 6.73 26.91 -5.60
N ILE A 300 5.90 26.51 -6.58
CA ILE A 300 5.54 25.10 -6.79
C ILE A 300 6.78 24.26 -7.11
N VAL A 301 7.58 24.66 -8.11
CA VAL A 301 8.78 23.91 -8.53
C VAL A 301 9.81 23.87 -7.41
N LEU A 302 10.00 24.98 -6.70
CA LEU A 302 10.92 25.06 -5.58
C LEU A 302 10.46 24.18 -4.40
N ALA A 303 9.17 24.14 -4.09
CA ALA A 303 8.61 23.22 -3.11
C ALA A 303 8.81 21.76 -3.53
N PHE A 304 8.51 21.42 -4.79
CA PHE A 304 8.71 20.08 -5.35
C PHE A 304 10.16 19.59 -5.23
N VAL A 305 11.12 20.42 -5.65
CA VAL A 305 12.55 20.12 -5.54
C VAL A 305 12.98 19.98 -4.07
N SER A 306 12.47 20.85 -3.19
CA SER A 306 12.76 20.80 -1.75
C SER A 306 12.30 19.48 -1.12
N ILE A 307 11.14 18.97 -1.51
CA ILE A 307 10.61 17.69 -1.02
C ILE A 307 11.44 16.52 -1.51
N ILE A 308 11.79 16.49 -2.80
CA ILE A 308 12.63 15.43 -3.35
C ILE A 308 13.99 15.42 -2.66
N ALA A 309 14.59 16.60 -2.45
CA ALA A 309 15.85 16.72 -1.73
C ALA A 309 15.72 16.25 -0.27
N ALA A 310 14.67 16.68 0.44
CA ALA A 310 14.38 16.25 1.81
C ALA A 310 14.18 14.74 1.91
N ARG A 311 13.41 14.15 0.99
CA ARG A 311 13.17 12.70 0.91
C ARG A 311 14.45 11.96 0.58
N ALA A 312 15.29 12.49 -0.31
CA ALA A 312 16.60 11.91 -0.60
C ALA A 312 17.51 11.86 0.64
N VAL A 313 17.64 13.00 1.34
CA VAL A 313 18.41 13.07 2.59
C VAL A 313 17.87 12.06 3.61
N SER A 314 16.55 12.04 3.82
CA SER A 314 15.90 11.13 4.75
C SER A 314 16.17 9.66 4.41
N ILE A 315 15.87 9.23 3.18
CA ILE A 315 15.99 7.84 2.76
C ILE A 315 17.44 7.38 2.72
N TYR A 316 18.40 8.18 2.21
CA TYR A 316 19.81 7.78 2.18
C TYR A 316 20.39 7.64 3.58
N VAL A 317 20.14 8.61 4.47
CA VAL A 317 20.65 8.58 5.85
C VAL A 317 20.04 7.40 6.61
N LEU A 318 18.72 7.22 6.54
CA LEU A 318 18.05 6.13 7.24
C LEU A 318 18.43 4.76 6.68
N SER A 319 18.55 4.61 5.36
CA SER A 319 19.00 3.36 4.74
C SER A 319 20.43 3.02 5.13
N PHE A 320 21.33 4.01 5.21
CA PHE A 320 22.69 3.81 5.72
C PHE A 320 22.68 3.30 7.17
N LEU A 321 21.87 3.91 8.04
CA LEU A 321 21.73 3.47 9.44
C LEU A 321 21.14 2.07 9.55
N ILE A 322 20.10 1.76 8.77
CA ILE A 322 19.48 0.43 8.73
C ILE A 322 20.51 -0.62 8.29
N ASN A 323 21.22 -0.38 7.18
CA ASN A 323 22.20 -1.29 6.62
C ASN A 323 23.39 -1.52 7.56
N LYS A 324 23.88 -0.47 8.23
CA LYS A 324 24.99 -0.58 9.20
C LYS A 324 24.60 -1.41 10.43
N ILE A 325 23.36 -1.26 10.91
CA ILE A 325 22.85 -2.08 12.01
C ILE A 325 22.70 -3.54 11.57
N ASP A 326 22.30 -3.79 10.33
CA ASP A 326 22.16 -5.14 9.78
C ASP A 326 23.54 -5.85 9.64
N ASP A 327 24.54 -5.14 9.13
CA ASP A 327 25.93 -5.63 9.02
C ASP A 327 26.55 -6.00 10.37
N SER A 328 26.13 -5.35 11.46
CA SER A 328 26.66 -5.60 12.80
C SER A 328 26.29 -6.98 13.38
N LYS A 329 25.39 -7.74 12.73
CA LYS A 329 24.84 -9.03 13.22
C LYS A 329 24.27 -9.00 14.65
N LEU A 330 24.07 -7.81 15.24
CA LEU A 330 23.54 -7.64 16.59
C LEU A 330 22.09 -8.15 16.74
N ILE A 331 21.35 -8.23 15.63
CA ILE A 331 19.99 -8.76 15.57
C ILE A 331 20.00 -9.95 14.59
N THR A 332 20.28 -11.14 15.09
CA THR A 332 20.35 -12.36 14.28
C THR A 332 18.97 -12.72 13.71
N GLY A 333 18.82 -12.76 12.37
CA GLY A 333 17.73 -13.47 11.70
C GLY A 333 16.79 -12.66 10.80
N ILE A 334 17.06 -11.38 10.52
CA ILE A 334 16.22 -10.55 9.63
C ILE A 334 17.15 -9.80 8.65
N ASP A 335 17.17 -10.20 7.37
CA ASP A 335 17.92 -9.52 6.29
C ASP A 335 17.07 -8.36 5.75
N GLU A 336 17.21 -7.19 6.38
CA GLU A 336 16.50 -5.96 6.00
C GLU A 336 17.34 -5.04 5.11
N PHE A 337 18.50 -5.48 4.62
CA PHE A 337 19.36 -4.72 3.73
C PHE A 337 18.59 -4.06 2.58
N ILE A 338 18.86 -2.76 2.39
CA ILE A 338 18.23 -1.88 1.40
C ILE A 338 19.29 -1.46 0.38
N PRO A 339 19.35 -2.09 -0.81
CA PRO A 339 20.27 -1.73 -1.87
C PRO A 339 20.09 -0.29 -2.36
N LEU A 340 21.16 0.35 -2.82
CA LEU A 340 21.12 1.72 -3.36
C LEU A 340 20.06 1.89 -4.47
N LYS A 341 19.92 0.89 -5.34
CA LYS A 341 18.89 0.85 -6.39
C LYS A 341 17.48 0.99 -5.82
N TRP A 342 17.20 0.36 -4.68
CA TRP A 342 15.89 0.44 -4.03
C TRP A 342 15.68 1.81 -3.40
N GLN A 343 16.73 2.40 -2.83
CA GLN A 343 16.68 3.75 -2.25
C GLN A 343 16.26 4.78 -3.29
N HIS A 344 16.84 4.74 -4.50
CA HIS A 344 16.41 5.60 -5.61
C HIS A 344 14.93 5.44 -5.97
N VAL A 345 14.43 4.20 -5.97
CA VAL A 345 13.02 3.91 -6.23
C VAL A 345 12.11 4.40 -5.10
N ILE A 346 12.51 4.27 -3.84
CA ILE A 346 11.74 4.76 -2.68
C ILE A 346 11.67 6.31 -2.67
N ILE A 347 12.75 6.97 -3.07
CA ILE A 347 12.80 8.44 -3.20
C ILE A 347 11.89 8.89 -4.36
N TRP A 348 12.10 8.33 -5.55
CA TRP A 348 11.35 8.73 -6.74
C TRP A 348 9.89 8.27 -6.73
N GLY A 349 9.60 7.18 -6.01
CA GLY A 349 8.27 6.56 -5.92
C GLY A 349 7.35 7.15 -4.88
N GLY A 350 7.80 8.20 -4.18
CA GLY A 350 6.93 9.02 -3.35
C GLY A 350 6.03 9.92 -4.20
N LEU A 351 5.05 9.34 -4.89
CA LEU A 351 3.98 10.10 -5.56
C LEU A 351 3.08 10.72 -4.49
N HIS A 352 2.57 11.92 -4.71
CA HIS A 352 1.74 12.59 -3.69
C HIS A 352 0.27 12.25 -3.94
N GLY A 353 -0.48 12.06 -2.86
CA GLY A 353 -1.83 11.52 -2.89
C GLY A 353 -2.94 12.53 -2.66
N GLY A 354 -4.17 12.00 -2.58
CA GLY A 354 -5.35 12.78 -2.20
C GLY A 354 -5.27 13.36 -0.78
N LEU A 355 -4.55 12.70 0.15
CA LEU A 355 -4.39 13.23 1.51
C LEU A 355 -3.76 14.62 1.53
N SER A 356 -2.74 14.88 0.70
CA SER A 356 -2.11 16.21 0.60
C SER A 356 -3.15 17.30 0.31
N MET A 357 -4.06 17.03 -0.62
CA MET A 357 -5.13 17.94 -1.03
C MET A 357 -6.13 18.17 0.11
N VAL A 358 -6.51 17.11 0.84
CA VAL A 358 -7.36 17.20 2.05
C VAL A 358 -6.79 18.21 3.02
N LEU A 359 -5.52 18.02 3.39
CA LEU A 359 -4.88 18.80 4.43
C LEU A 359 -4.82 20.28 4.02
N ALA A 360 -4.56 20.55 2.74
CA ALA A 360 -4.53 21.90 2.21
C ALA A 360 -5.92 22.55 2.19
N LEU A 361 -6.96 21.83 1.77
CA LEU A 361 -8.33 22.33 1.76
C LEU A 361 -8.92 22.51 3.17
N SER A 362 -8.39 21.77 4.15
CA SER A 362 -8.77 21.88 5.57
C SER A 362 -8.30 23.18 6.23
N LEU A 363 -7.44 23.96 5.55
CA LEU A 363 -6.96 25.22 6.09
C LEU A 363 -8.06 26.28 6.10
N GLU A 364 -8.31 26.85 7.27
CA GLU A 364 -9.19 28.00 7.45
C GLU A 364 -8.67 29.23 6.71
N GLN A 365 -9.57 30.12 6.29
CA GLN A 365 -9.22 31.38 5.60
C GLN A 365 -8.33 32.31 6.45
N SER A 366 -8.35 32.15 7.77
CA SER A 366 -7.55 32.90 8.74
C SER A 366 -6.05 32.55 8.67
N ILE A 367 -5.68 31.42 8.04
CA ILE A 367 -4.29 30.95 8.00
C ILE A 367 -3.45 31.85 7.08
N PRO A 368 -2.31 32.39 7.56
CA PRO A 368 -1.40 33.18 6.73
C PRO A 368 -0.92 32.40 5.50
N ASN A 369 -0.79 33.08 4.36
CA ASN A 369 -0.28 32.51 3.11
C ASN A 369 -1.09 31.30 2.59
N ARG A 370 -2.37 31.17 2.96
CA ARG A 370 -3.23 30.06 2.53
C ARG A 370 -3.23 29.81 1.02
N ASP A 371 -3.34 30.85 0.20
CA ASP A 371 -3.40 30.69 -1.26
C ASP A 371 -2.08 30.17 -1.84
N LEU A 372 -0.95 30.59 -1.26
CA LEU A 372 0.37 30.06 -1.58
C LEU A 372 0.49 28.59 -1.15
N LEU A 373 -0.02 28.23 0.03
CA LEU A 373 -0.04 26.84 0.51
C LEU A 373 -0.87 25.95 -0.41
N LEU A 374 -2.10 26.36 -0.74
CA LEU A 374 -2.99 25.63 -1.65
C LEU A 374 -2.33 25.44 -3.02
N SER A 375 -1.87 26.53 -3.64
CA SER A 375 -1.23 26.49 -4.95
C SER A 375 0.02 25.61 -4.95
N SER A 376 0.83 25.69 -3.89
CA SER A 376 2.03 24.85 -3.73
C SER A 376 1.68 23.38 -3.59
N VAL A 377 0.72 23.02 -2.73
CA VAL A 377 0.31 21.62 -2.54
C VAL A 377 -0.27 21.06 -3.84
N PHE A 378 -1.20 21.79 -4.46
CA PHE A 378 -1.89 21.34 -5.67
C PHE A 378 -0.89 21.16 -6.82
N GLY A 379 0.02 22.12 -6.99
CA GLY A 379 1.05 22.04 -8.00
C GLY A 379 2.09 20.94 -7.75
N VAL A 380 2.51 20.74 -6.50
CA VAL A 380 3.42 19.63 -6.14
C VAL A 380 2.75 18.28 -6.41
N VAL A 381 1.48 18.12 -6.02
CA VAL A 381 0.70 16.90 -6.28
C VAL A 381 0.61 16.66 -7.78
N PHE A 382 0.25 17.68 -8.56
CA PHE A 382 0.18 17.60 -10.02
C PHE A 382 1.54 17.21 -10.65
N ILE A 383 2.62 17.92 -10.33
CA ILE A 383 3.96 17.62 -10.85
C ILE A 383 4.37 16.21 -10.45
N SER A 384 4.14 15.78 -9.21
CA SER A 384 4.50 14.43 -8.77
C SER A 384 3.79 13.36 -9.61
N LEU A 385 2.49 13.50 -9.82
CA LEU A 385 1.68 12.51 -10.52
C LEU A 385 2.01 12.45 -12.01
N VAL A 386 2.23 13.62 -12.65
CA VAL A 386 2.58 13.69 -14.07
C VAL A 386 4.05 13.31 -14.30
N LEU A 387 4.99 13.94 -13.60
CA LEU A 387 6.42 13.75 -13.82
C LEU A 387 6.92 12.44 -13.23
N GLN A 388 6.77 12.22 -11.91
CA GLN A 388 7.27 10.99 -11.29
C GLN A 388 6.46 9.77 -11.75
N GLY A 389 5.14 9.92 -11.93
CA GLY A 389 4.27 8.82 -12.36
C GLY A 389 4.61 8.28 -13.75
N THR A 390 4.89 9.15 -14.73
CA THR A 390 5.25 8.73 -16.10
C THR A 390 6.71 8.25 -16.21
N THR A 391 7.60 8.73 -15.36
CA THR A 391 9.04 8.38 -15.40
C THR A 391 9.40 7.17 -14.56
N MET A 392 8.55 6.76 -13.61
CA MET A 392 8.81 5.62 -12.71
C MET A 392 9.13 4.32 -13.47
N ALA A 393 8.35 3.98 -14.49
CA ALA A 393 8.60 2.78 -15.30
C ALA A 393 9.98 2.80 -15.98
N LYS A 394 10.40 3.96 -16.48
CA LYS A 394 11.73 4.16 -17.08
C LYS A 394 12.84 4.00 -16.05
N LEU A 395 12.65 4.53 -14.84
CA LEU A 395 13.61 4.40 -13.75
C LEU A 395 13.79 2.92 -13.33
N LEU A 396 12.70 2.17 -13.18
CA LEU A 396 12.75 0.75 -12.83
C LEU A 396 13.51 -0.09 -13.86
N ASN A 397 13.27 0.17 -15.15
CA ASN A 397 13.98 -0.47 -16.23
C ASN A 397 15.47 -0.08 -16.24
N PHE A 398 15.77 1.22 -16.07
CA PHE A 398 17.14 1.72 -16.01
C PHE A 398 17.96 1.09 -14.86
N LEU A 399 17.33 0.87 -13.70
CA LEU A 399 17.97 0.25 -12.55
C LEU A 399 18.04 -1.29 -12.62
N ASN A 400 17.49 -1.91 -13.68
CA ASN A 400 17.33 -3.36 -13.84
C ASN A 400 16.56 -4.00 -12.66
N LEU A 401 15.48 -3.35 -12.22
CA LEU A 401 14.60 -3.84 -11.16
C LEU A 401 13.29 -4.44 -11.69
N SER A 402 13.02 -4.28 -12.99
CA SER A 402 11.94 -4.96 -13.70
C SER A 402 12.31 -6.43 -13.89
N LYS A 403 11.48 -7.34 -13.40
CA LYS A 403 11.48 -8.72 -13.88
C LYS A 403 10.67 -8.76 -15.17
N THR A 404 11.30 -8.44 -16.28
CA THR A 404 10.75 -8.83 -17.57
C THR A 404 10.87 -10.35 -17.62
N LYS A 405 9.79 -11.05 -17.25
CA LYS A 405 9.76 -12.51 -17.28
C LYS A 405 10.17 -12.96 -18.66
N THR A 406 11.14 -13.86 -18.73
CA THR A 406 11.56 -14.45 -20.00
C THR A 406 10.46 -15.40 -20.49
N ASP A 407 10.32 -15.61 -21.80
CA ASP A 407 9.34 -16.57 -22.36
C ASP A 407 9.36 -17.96 -21.66
N PRO A 408 10.52 -18.53 -21.27
CA PRO A 408 10.60 -19.75 -20.47
C PRO A 408 9.89 -19.70 -19.11
N GLU A 409 10.02 -18.60 -18.37
CA GLU A 409 9.38 -18.44 -17.05
C GLU A 409 7.85 -18.34 -17.17
N ILE A 410 7.36 -17.71 -18.24
CA ILE A 410 5.92 -17.61 -18.52
C ILE A 410 5.34 -18.98 -18.91
N GLU A 411 6.06 -19.76 -19.72
CA GLU A 411 5.67 -21.15 -20.05
C GLU A 411 5.61 -22.01 -18.77
N TYR A 412 6.60 -21.87 -17.88
CA TYR A 412 6.65 -22.57 -16.60
C TYR A 412 5.50 -22.23 -15.66
N GLU A 413 5.19 -20.95 -15.46
CA GLU A 413 4.07 -20.52 -14.62
C GLU A 413 2.74 -21.05 -15.15
N LYS A 414 2.53 -21.03 -16.48
CA LYS A 414 1.31 -21.58 -17.09
C LYS A 414 1.14 -23.07 -16.80
N ALA A 415 2.21 -23.87 -16.92
CA ALA A 415 2.14 -25.30 -16.61
C ALA A 415 1.93 -25.58 -15.12
N THR A 416 2.57 -24.79 -14.26
CA THR A 416 2.36 -24.86 -12.80
C THR A 416 0.90 -24.53 -12.45
N ALA A 417 0.34 -23.47 -13.03
CA ALA A 417 -1.05 -23.08 -12.82
C ALA A 417 -2.04 -24.17 -13.28
N ASP A 418 -1.75 -24.85 -14.40
CA ASP A 418 -2.55 -25.98 -14.88
C ASP A 418 -2.52 -27.17 -13.90
N LEU A 419 -1.38 -27.46 -13.28
CA LEU A 419 -1.26 -28.47 -12.22
C LEU A 419 -2.06 -28.09 -10.98
N ILE A 420 -1.93 -26.86 -10.49
CA ILE A 420 -2.66 -26.37 -9.31
C ILE A 420 -4.17 -26.49 -9.53
N ARG A 421 -4.67 -26.02 -10.68
CA ARG A 421 -6.10 -26.10 -11.02
C ARG A 421 -6.60 -27.54 -11.11
N THR A 422 -5.82 -28.44 -11.70
CA THR A 422 -6.23 -29.84 -11.84
C THR A 422 -6.21 -30.60 -10.51
N ASN A 423 -5.24 -30.32 -9.63
CA ASN A 423 -5.23 -30.84 -8.26
C ASN A 423 -6.41 -30.31 -7.44
N ALA A 424 -6.67 -29.00 -7.46
CA ALA A 424 -7.82 -28.43 -6.76
C ALA A 424 -9.17 -29.01 -7.25
N SER A 425 -9.28 -29.27 -8.56
CA SER A 425 -10.46 -29.94 -9.13
C SER A 425 -10.61 -31.39 -8.63
N GLU A 426 -9.49 -32.11 -8.46
CA GLU A 426 -9.47 -33.47 -7.92
C GLU A 426 -9.91 -33.49 -6.46
N ASP A 427 -9.34 -32.61 -5.64
CA ASP A 427 -9.65 -32.47 -4.21
C ASP A 427 -11.14 -32.16 -4.00
N GLU A 428 -11.68 -31.18 -4.73
CA GLU A 428 -13.10 -30.81 -4.67
C GLU A 428 -14.01 -31.99 -5.08
N LEU A 429 -13.65 -32.73 -6.14
CA LEU A 429 -14.43 -33.89 -6.57
C LEU A 429 -14.44 -35.00 -5.49
N GLU A 430 -13.32 -35.21 -4.80
CA GLU A 430 -13.25 -36.15 -3.68
C GLU A 430 -14.10 -35.70 -2.50
N GLU A 431 -14.12 -34.40 -2.21
CA GLU A 431 -14.94 -33.83 -1.14
C GLU A 431 -16.44 -33.99 -1.43
N LEU A 432 -16.89 -33.65 -2.64
CA LEU A 432 -18.28 -33.84 -3.08
C LEU A 432 -18.70 -35.32 -3.00
N TRP A 433 -17.79 -36.25 -3.32
CA TRP A 433 -18.03 -37.68 -3.18
C TRP A 433 -18.13 -38.12 -1.72
N LYS A 434 -17.20 -37.68 -0.85
CA LYS A 434 -17.21 -37.98 0.59
C LYS A 434 -18.49 -37.47 1.27
N LYS A 435 -18.97 -36.28 0.88
CA LYS A 435 -20.22 -35.69 1.36
C LYS A 435 -21.50 -36.32 0.77
N LYS A 436 -21.37 -37.33 -0.11
CA LYS A 436 -22.49 -37.98 -0.81
C LYS A 436 -23.37 -37.01 -1.62
N LEU A 437 -22.83 -35.87 -2.06
CA LEU A 437 -23.56 -34.85 -2.82
C LEU A 437 -23.71 -35.21 -4.31
N ILE A 438 -22.93 -36.18 -4.79
CA ILE A 438 -22.93 -36.62 -6.19
C ILE A 438 -23.08 -38.14 -6.29
N SER A 439 -23.73 -38.60 -7.36
CA SER A 439 -23.90 -40.05 -7.60
C SER A 439 -22.58 -40.71 -8.01
N LYS A 440 -22.46 -42.03 -7.76
CA LYS A 440 -21.28 -42.84 -8.15
C LYS A 440 -21.00 -42.75 -9.66
N LYS A 441 -22.05 -42.62 -10.49
CA LYS A 441 -21.95 -42.46 -11.95
C LYS A 441 -21.33 -41.12 -12.32
N ILE A 442 -21.76 -40.02 -11.68
CA ILE A 442 -21.20 -38.68 -11.87
C ILE A 442 -19.74 -38.65 -11.41
N TYR A 443 -19.46 -39.18 -10.22
CA TYR A 443 -18.10 -39.25 -9.67
C TYR A 443 -17.13 -39.96 -10.63
N LYS A 444 -17.47 -41.16 -11.11
CA LYS A 444 -16.62 -41.90 -12.05
C LYS A 444 -16.37 -41.12 -13.35
N LYS A 445 -17.41 -40.48 -13.90
CA LYS A 445 -17.31 -39.69 -15.13
C LYS A 445 -16.32 -38.53 -14.95
N PHE A 446 -16.49 -37.72 -13.90
CA PHE A 446 -15.60 -36.58 -13.65
C PHE A 446 -14.19 -37.01 -13.20
N LYS A 447 -14.06 -38.07 -12.40
CA LYS A 447 -12.75 -38.59 -11.98
C LYS A 447 -11.90 -39.01 -13.18
N SER A 448 -12.51 -39.67 -14.17
CA SER A 448 -11.80 -40.04 -15.40
C SER A 448 -11.38 -38.81 -16.23
N ARG A 449 -12.22 -37.76 -16.29
CA ARG A 449 -11.91 -36.50 -16.98
C ARG A 449 -10.76 -35.75 -16.29
N ILE A 450 -10.83 -35.59 -14.97
CA ILE A 450 -9.79 -34.91 -14.19
C ILE A 450 -8.47 -35.66 -14.29
N LYS A 451 -8.47 -36.99 -14.16
CA LYS A 451 -7.27 -37.81 -14.32
C LYS A 451 -6.60 -37.64 -15.69
N ARG A 452 -7.38 -37.50 -16.77
CA ARG A 452 -6.85 -37.21 -18.13
C ARG A 452 -6.24 -35.81 -18.20
N LEU A 453 -6.90 -34.81 -17.62
CA LEU A 453 -6.40 -33.42 -17.59
C LEU A 453 -5.11 -33.33 -16.77
N LYS A 454 -5.09 -33.91 -15.57
CA LYS A 454 -3.92 -33.97 -14.69
C LYS A 454 -2.71 -34.61 -15.40
N LYS A 455 -2.90 -35.78 -16.02
CA LYS A 455 -1.83 -36.43 -16.79
C LYS A 455 -1.31 -35.58 -17.96
N LYS A 456 -2.18 -34.79 -18.60
CA LYS A 456 -1.78 -33.85 -19.65
C LYS A 456 -0.97 -32.68 -19.07
N SER A 457 -1.41 -32.13 -17.94
CA SER A 457 -0.73 -31.05 -17.23
C SER A 457 0.63 -31.47 -16.69
N GLU A 458 0.73 -32.65 -16.07
CA GLU A 458 1.99 -33.27 -15.62
C GLU A 458 2.96 -33.42 -16.79
N LYS A 459 2.52 -34.03 -17.89
CA LYS A 459 3.37 -34.19 -19.09
C LYS A 459 3.82 -32.84 -19.68
N ASN A 460 2.99 -31.80 -19.60
CA ASN A 460 3.35 -30.47 -20.07
C ASN A 460 4.37 -29.79 -19.14
N PHE A 461 4.22 -30.01 -17.83
CA PHE A 461 5.15 -29.53 -16.81
C PHE A 461 6.52 -30.18 -16.96
N ASP A 462 6.58 -31.50 -17.12
CA ASP A 462 7.83 -32.24 -17.34
C ASP A 462 8.54 -31.76 -18.62
N ARG A 463 7.78 -31.56 -19.71
CA ARG A 463 8.32 -31.05 -20.98
C ARG A 463 8.98 -29.68 -20.88
N ILE A 464 8.58 -28.84 -19.93
CA ILE A 464 9.18 -27.53 -19.74
C ILE A 464 10.57 -27.65 -19.12
N TYR A 465 10.78 -28.62 -18.22
CA TYR A 465 12.11 -28.94 -17.70
C TYR A 465 13.01 -29.55 -18.77
N ASP A 466 12.46 -30.42 -19.63
CA ASP A 466 13.19 -30.95 -20.79
C ASP A 466 13.64 -29.82 -21.74
N LYS A 467 12.78 -28.81 -21.95
CA LYS A 467 13.02 -27.69 -22.86
C LYS A 467 13.93 -26.62 -22.24
N PHE A 468 13.88 -26.44 -20.93
CA PHE A 468 14.62 -25.41 -20.20
C PHE A 468 15.29 -25.98 -18.93
N PRO A 469 16.44 -26.67 -19.06
CA PRO A 469 17.13 -27.30 -17.92
C PRO A 469 17.55 -26.31 -16.82
N GLU A 470 17.76 -25.04 -17.17
CA GLU A 470 18.06 -23.96 -16.23
C GLU A 470 16.93 -23.72 -15.20
N LEU A 471 15.67 -23.99 -15.58
CA LEU A 471 14.53 -23.93 -14.66
C LEU A 471 14.59 -25.04 -13.62
N GLU A 472 15.04 -26.25 -14.00
CA GLU A 472 15.20 -27.37 -13.07
C GLU A 472 16.23 -27.03 -11.99
N LYS A 473 17.36 -26.47 -12.42
CA LYS A 473 18.43 -26.03 -11.52
C LYS A 473 17.93 -24.95 -10.56
N THR A 474 17.12 -24.02 -11.06
CA THR A 474 16.52 -22.95 -10.25
C THR A 474 15.49 -23.52 -9.26
N GLN A 475 14.60 -24.40 -9.71
CA GLN A 475 13.60 -25.05 -8.87
C GLN A 475 14.26 -25.91 -7.78
N LYS A 476 15.31 -26.66 -8.12
CA LYS A 476 16.07 -27.46 -7.16
C LYS A 476 16.66 -26.58 -6.06
N LYS A 477 17.26 -25.44 -6.41
CA LYS A 477 17.74 -24.45 -5.43
C LYS A 477 16.61 -23.92 -4.54
N GLU A 478 15.44 -23.62 -5.11
CA GLU A 478 14.28 -23.14 -4.32
C GLU A 478 13.74 -24.21 -3.36
N VAL A 479 13.65 -25.47 -3.80
CA VAL A 479 13.23 -26.60 -2.97
C VAL A 479 14.24 -26.84 -1.84
N GLU A 480 15.54 -26.90 -2.15
CA GLU A 480 16.60 -27.05 -1.13
C GLU A 480 16.53 -25.92 -0.10
N LYS A 481 16.34 -24.67 -0.55
CA LYS A 481 16.17 -23.52 0.34
C LYS A 481 14.92 -23.64 1.21
N SER A 482 13.79 -24.07 0.64
CA SER A 482 12.54 -24.26 1.38
C SER A 482 12.68 -25.36 2.45
N LEU A 483 13.35 -26.46 2.11
CA LEU A 483 13.67 -27.55 3.04
C LEU A 483 14.57 -27.06 4.19
N LEU A 484 15.61 -26.28 3.88
CA LEU A 484 16.50 -25.69 4.88
C LEU A 484 15.76 -24.71 5.81
N ILE A 485 14.85 -23.89 5.27
CA ILE A 485 14.00 -22.99 6.06
C ILE A 485 13.06 -23.80 6.98
N SER A 486 12.48 -24.89 6.48
CA SER A 486 11.62 -25.80 7.28
C SER A 486 12.39 -26.46 8.42
N GLN A 487 13.61 -26.94 8.15
CA GLN A 487 14.52 -27.47 9.18
C GLN A 487 14.84 -26.41 10.24
N LYS A 488 15.16 -25.17 9.81
CA LYS A 488 15.40 -24.05 10.72
C LYS A 488 14.19 -23.74 11.60
N SER A 489 12.99 -23.71 11.04
CA SER A 489 11.74 -23.48 11.81
C SER A 489 11.54 -24.57 12.87
N SER A 490 11.74 -25.83 12.49
CA SER A 490 11.59 -26.99 13.38
C SER A 490 12.56 -26.94 14.57
N LEU A 491 13.80 -26.48 14.35
CA LEU A 491 14.78 -26.29 15.42
C LEU A 491 14.39 -25.16 16.39
N ILE A 492 13.81 -24.08 15.88
CA ILE A 492 13.32 -22.97 16.72
C ILE A 492 12.18 -23.46 17.61
N ASP A 493 11.25 -24.26 17.07
CA ASP A 493 10.12 -24.80 17.82
C ASP A 493 10.53 -25.88 18.83
N ALA A 494 11.51 -26.72 18.48
CA ALA A 494 12.12 -27.68 19.41
C ALA A 494 12.79 -26.98 20.60
N HIS A 495 13.45 -25.84 20.37
CA HIS A 495 14.03 -25.04 21.45
C HIS A 495 12.96 -24.41 22.35
N LYS A 496 11.92 -23.80 21.77
CA LYS A 496 10.79 -23.23 22.54
C LYS A 496 10.09 -24.28 23.40
N SER A 497 10.09 -25.54 22.96
CA SER A 497 9.50 -26.67 23.66
C SER A 497 10.44 -27.29 24.71
N GLY A 498 11.64 -26.72 24.92
CA GLY A 498 12.63 -27.20 25.89
C GLY A 498 13.35 -28.49 25.49
N ILE A 499 13.16 -28.99 24.26
CA ILE A 499 13.72 -30.27 23.79
C ILE A 499 15.24 -30.13 23.52
N ILE A 500 15.67 -28.94 23.07
CA ILE A 500 17.07 -28.68 22.74
C ILE A 500 17.61 -27.40 23.39
N SER A 501 18.89 -27.41 23.75
CA SER A 501 19.58 -26.26 24.34
C SER A 501 19.76 -25.12 23.32
N GLU A 502 19.80 -23.88 23.83
CA GLU A 502 20.05 -22.67 23.02
C GLU A 502 21.39 -22.77 22.25
N LYS A 503 22.42 -23.33 22.90
CA LYS A 503 23.74 -23.56 22.30
C LYS A 503 23.68 -24.52 21.11
N THR A 504 22.89 -25.60 21.23
CA THR A 504 22.68 -26.58 20.16
C THR A 504 21.90 -25.97 18.99
N LYS A 505 20.81 -25.25 19.28
CA LYS A 505 20.03 -24.53 18.26
C LYS A 505 20.90 -23.57 17.46
N ASN A 506 21.66 -22.71 18.14
CA ASN A 506 22.45 -21.67 17.48
C ASN A 506 23.55 -22.26 16.57
N ARG A 507 24.20 -23.36 16.98
CA ARG A 507 25.21 -24.04 16.16
C ARG A 507 24.61 -24.57 14.85
N ILE A 508 23.49 -25.28 14.91
CA ILE A 508 22.88 -25.92 13.74
C ILE A 508 22.21 -24.88 12.83
N VAL A 509 21.54 -23.89 13.41
CA VAL A 509 20.94 -22.78 12.64
C VAL A 509 22.01 -22.01 11.87
N THR A 510 23.19 -21.79 12.46
CA THR A 510 24.31 -21.12 11.76
C THR A 510 24.82 -21.94 10.57
N GLU A 511 24.84 -23.27 10.67
CA GLU A 511 25.21 -24.15 9.55
C GLU A 511 24.16 -24.11 8.43
N ILE A 512 22.87 -24.15 8.79
CA ILE A 512 21.77 -24.01 7.83
C ILE A 512 21.84 -22.65 7.14
N ASP A 513 22.10 -21.58 7.89
CA ASP A 513 22.22 -20.23 7.34
C ASP A 513 23.39 -20.11 6.35
N ARG A 514 24.52 -20.78 6.61
CA ARG A 514 25.61 -20.89 5.62
C ARG A 514 25.16 -21.58 4.33
N LYS A 515 24.49 -22.73 4.43
CA LYS A 515 23.98 -23.46 3.26
C LYS A 515 22.97 -22.63 2.47
N ILE A 516 22.12 -21.85 3.13
CA ILE A 516 21.19 -20.93 2.47
C ILE A 516 21.94 -19.81 1.71
N VAL A 517 23.04 -19.31 2.26
CA VAL A 517 23.88 -18.29 1.61
C VAL A 517 24.62 -18.86 0.39
N GLU A 518 25.11 -20.10 0.46
CA GLU A 518 25.77 -20.79 -0.67
C GLU A 518 24.80 -21.07 -1.84
N LEU A 519 23.49 -21.06 -1.59
CA LEU A 519 22.46 -21.23 -2.62
C LEU A 519 22.06 -19.93 -3.35
N ARG A 520 22.48 -18.75 -2.85
CA ARG A 520 22.33 -17.46 -3.57
C ARG A 520 23.24 -17.43 -4.78
#